data_AF-A0A482W8T9-F1
#
_entry.id   AF-A0A482W8T9-F1
#
_cell.length_a   1.000
_cell.length_b   1.000
_cell.length_c   1.000
_cell.angle_alpha   90.00
_cell.angle_beta   90.00
_cell.angle_gamma   90.00
#
_symmetry.space_group_name_H-M   'P 1'
#
loop_
_entity.id
_entity.type
_entity.pdbx_description
1 polymer ?
#
loop_
_entity_poly.entity_id
_entity_poly.type
_entity_poly.pdbx_seq_one_letter_code
_entity_poly.pdbx_strand_id
1 'polypeptide(L)'
;MMSKITTHDTFGKQDKILYSQAREIIANVLIFMKNEAEDFHENNVTSIPIANYKQRVMAAIRISEKMYKTIVKEEKDVNTGASTSFLSQESSVHVKKHQLVEGEKHAVRAIIHEFHIMKKWRKTEDNRQILMESYDIRLKRITYLKQLFKYRTESRPVYYTDESYIHTS
;
A
#
# COMPACT_ATOMS: atom_id res chain seq x y z
N MET A 1 -0.07 -33.67 29.88
CA MET A 1 -1.19 -33.29 29.00
C MET A 1 -0.98 -31.86 28.54
N MET A 2 -0.61 -31.63 27.27
CA MET A 2 -0.51 -30.28 26.72
C MET A 2 -1.93 -29.77 26.44
N SER A 3 -2.35 -28.71 27.13
CA SER A 3 -3.63 -28.05 26.89
C SER A 3 -3.70 -27.58 25.45
N LYS A 4 -4.72 -28.03 24.69
CA LYS A 4 -5.05 -27.46 23.38
C LYS A 4 -5.36 -25.97 23.59
N ILE A 5 -4.46 -25.10 23.12
CA ILE A 5 -4.64 -23.65 23.17
C ILE A 5 -5.94 -23.33 22.42
N THR A 6 -6.94 -22.87 23.16
CA THR A 6 -8.27 -22.53 22.65
C THR A 6 -8.17 -21.37 21.66
N THR A 7 -8.80 -21.56 20.52
CA THR A 7 -8.48 -20.93 19.23
C THR A 7 -9.11 -19.55 19.02
N HIS A 8 -9.24 -18.72 20.06
CA HIS A 8 -10.09 -17.53 19.98
C HIS A 8 -9.36 -16.22 19.60
N ASP A 9 -8.06 -16.05 19.85
CA ASP A 9 -7.37 -14.77 19.59
C ASP A 9 -5.98 -14.92 18.97
N THR A 10 -5.84 -15.69 17.88
CA THR A 10 -4.55 -15.73 17.15
C THR A 10 -4.52 -14.73 16.00
N PHE A 11 -3.44 -13.95 15.92
CA PHE A 11 -3.21 -13.04 14.81
C PHE A 11 -3.04 -13.84 13.50
N GLY A 12 -3.78 -13.45 12.46
CA GLY A 12 -3.78 -14.11 11.15
C GLY A 12 -4.95 -15.08 10.87
N LYS A 13 -5.95 -15.19 11.74
CA LYS A 13 -7.27 -15.75 11.37
C LYS A 13 -8.12 -14.66 10.69
N GLN A 14 -8.38 -14.85 9.39
CA GLN A 14 -9.22 -14.05 8.48
C GLN A 14 -9.11 -12.52 8.59
N ASP A 15 -8.60 -11.91 7.52
CA ASP A 15 -8.66 -10.47 7.18
C ASP A 15 -8.00 -9.46 8.13
N LYS A 16 -7.36 -9.90 9.22
CA LYS A 16 -6.50 -9.03 10.05
C LYS A 16 -5.12 -8.90 9.41
N ILE A 17 -4.90 -7.79 8.72
CA ILE A 17 -3.60 -7.41 8.14
C ILE A 17 -2.62 -7.11 9.28
N LEU A 18 -1.44 -7.76 9.27
CA LEU A 18 -0.36 -7.45 10.19
C LEU A 18 0.49 -6.32 9.60
N TYR A 19 0.62 -5.22 10.35
CA TYR A 19 1.49 -4.09 10.00
C TYR A 19 2.96 -4.52 9.91
N SER A 20 3.73 -3.81 9.08
CA SER A 20 5.15 -4.10 8.82
C SER A 20 5.99 -4.14 10.10
N GLN A 21 5.80 -3.19 11.01
CA GLN A 21 6.50 -3.12 12.30
C GLN A 21 6.31 -4.39 13.15
N ALA A 22 5.09 -4.92 13.18
CA ALA A 22 4.81 -6.15 13.92
C ALA A 22 5.49 -7.36 13.27
N ARG A 23 5.62 -7.39 11.93
CA ARG A 23 6.35 -8.45 11.21
C ARG A 23 7.84 -8.41 11.53
N GLU A 24 8.43 -7.22 11.62
CA GLU A 24 9.84 -7.03 11.99
C GLU A 24 10.12 -7.54 13.41
N ILE A 25 9.26 -7.18 14.37
CA ILE A 25 9.37 -7.70 15.75
C ILE A 25 9.33 -9.23 15.77
N ILE A 26 8.44 -9.83 14.96
CA ILE A 26 8.33 -11.29 14.86
C ILE A 26 9.60 -11.91 14.27
N ALA A 27 10.16 -11.32 13.22
CA ALA A 27 11.41 -11.77 12.62
C ALA A 27 12.57 -11.72 13.63
N ASN A 28 12.68 -10.64 14.39
CA ASN A 28 13.70 -10.51 15.43
C ASN A 28 13.56 -11.58 16.53
N VAL A 29 12.33 -11.85 16.99
CA VAL A 29 12.07 -12.93 17.96
C VAL A 29 12.43 -14.30 17.37
N LEU A 30 12.18 -14.52 16.08
CA LEU A 30 12.55 -15.75 15.40
C LEU A 30 14.07 -15.94 15.35
N ILE A 31 14.82 -14.90 14.97
CA ILE A 31 16.28 -14.90 14.94
C ILE A 31 16.84 -15.22 16.33
N PHE A 32 16.32 -14.54 17.36
CA PHE A 32 16.72 -14.78 18.74
C PHE A 32 16.48 -16.24 19.18
N MET A 33 15.28 -16.76 18.94
CA MET A 33 14.90 -18.13 19.31
C MET A 33 15.68 -19.19 18.51
N LYS A 34 16.16 -18.85 17.31
CA LYS A 34 17.02 -19.71 16.49
C LYS A 34 18.44 -19.75 17.05
N ASN A 35 19.00 -18.59 17.41
CA ASN A 35 20.34 -18.51 18.00
C ASN A 35 20.40 -19.24 19.34
N GLU A 36 19.40 -19.08 20.22
CA GLU A 36 19.30 -19.87 21.47
C GLU A 36 19.32 -21.38 21.22
N ALA A 37 18.71 -21.84 20.11
CA ALA A 37 18.67 -23.26 19.77
C ALA A 37 20.00 -23.76 19.19
N GLU A 38 20.76 -22.92 18.50
CA GLU A 38 22.11 -23.21 18.02
C GLU A 38 23.12 -23.23 19.17
N ASP A 39 23.05 -22.26 20.08
CA ASP A 39 23.93 -22.19 21.26
C ASP A 39 23.77 -23.41 22.19
N PHE A 40 22.58 -24.02 22.21
CA PHE A 40 22.34 -25.29 22.90
C PHE A 40 23.15 -26.45 22.31
N HIS A 41 23.32 -26.52 20.98
CA HIS A 41 24.12 -27.56 20.33
C HIS A 41 25.60 -27.47 20.71
N GLU A 42 26.11 -26.26 20.93
CA GLU A 42 27.54 -26.04 21.22
C GLU A 42 27.88 -26.17 22.70
N ASN A 43 27.02 -25.67 23.59
CA ASN A 43 27.38 -25.50 25.00
C ASN A 43 26.70 -26.48 25.97
N ASN A 44 25.74 -27.29 25.52
CA ASN A 44 25.03 -28.28 26.35
C ASN A 44 24.39 -27.67 27.63
N VAL A 45 24.15 -26.35 27.65
CA VAL A 45 23.52 -25.64 28.76
C VAL A 45 22.00 -25.72 28.60
N THR A 46 21.34 -26.10 29.69
CA THR A 46 19.90 -26.32 29.81
C THR A 46 19.08 -25.07 29.48
N SER A 47 18.11 -25.22 28.56
CA SER A 47 16.72 -24.83 28.89
C SER A 47 15.63 -25.41 27.99
N ILE A 48 15.81 -25.75 26.71
CA ILE A 48 14.64 -26.10 25.84
C ILE A 48 14.99 -27.11 24.73
N PRO A 49 14.16 -28.14 24.47
CA PRO A 49 14.38 -29.07 23.37
C PRO A 49 14.32 -28.37 21.99
N ILE A 50 15.46 -28.39 21.29
CA ILE A 50 15.76 -27.87 19.94
C ILE A 50 14.62 -28.04 18.92
N ALA A 51 13.88 -29.15 19.01
CA ALA A 51 12.94 -29.59 17.99
C ALA A 51 11.76 -28.63 17.74
N ASN A 52 11.54 -27.62 18.61
CA ASN A 52 10.27 -26.91 18.62
C ASN A 52 10.32 -25.39 18.80
N TYR A 53 11.40 -24.72 18.39
CA TYR A 53 11.47 -23.25 18.39
C TYR A 53 10.32 -22.62 17.59
N LYS A 54 9.88 -23.27 16.50
CA LYS A 54 8.69 -22.86 15.72
C LYS A 54 7.44 -22.76 16.58
N GLN A 55 7.14 -23.77 17.40
CA GLN A 55 5.97 -23.74 18.28
C GLN A 55 6.13 -22.70 19.40
N ARG A 56 7.35 -22.44 19.86
CA ARG A 56 7.61 -21.36 20.84
C ARG A 56 7.36 -19.98 20.24
N VAL A 57 7.87 -19.69 19.05
CA VAL A 57 7.62 -18.41 18.37
C VAL A 57 6.12 -18.21 18.18
N MET A 58 5.40 -19.26 17.74
CA MET A 58 3.95 -19.20 17.60
C MET A 58 3.23 -18.98 18.94
N ALA A 59 3.69 -19.62 20.03
CA ALA A 59 3.09 -19.49 21.35
C ALA A 59 3.39 -18.14 22.01
N ALA A 60 4.62 -17.64 21.91
CA ALA A 60 5.08 -16.40 22.53
C ALA A 60 4.39 -15.17 21.91
N ILE A 61 4.22 -15.18 20.59
CA ILE A 61 3.64 -14.05 19.83
C ILE A 61 2.13 -14.27 19.56
N ARG A 62 1.61 -15.48 19.85
CA ARG A 62 0.21 -15.87 19.58
C ARG A 62 -0.19 -15.69 18.11
N ILE A 63 0.69 -16.12 17.21
CA ILE A 63 0.47 -16.06 15.76
C ILE A 63 0.03 -17.41 15.19
N SER A 64 -0.74 -17.36 14.11
CA SER A 64 -1.10 -18.57 13.35
C SER A 64 0.10 -19.14 12.57
N GLU A 65 0.06 -20.45 12.27
CA GLU A 65 1.11 -21.10 11.48
C GLU A 65 1.23 -20.54 10.06
N LYS A 66 0.10 -20.11 9.47
CA LYS A 66 0.08 -19.44 8.16
C LYS A 66 0.88 -18.14 8.20
N MET A 67 0.64 -17.31 9.22
CA MET A 67 1.34 -16.04 9.41
C MET A 67 2.85 -16.25 9.60
N TYR A 68 3.23 -17.23 10.42
CA TYR A 68 4.62 -17.62 10.60
C TYR A 68 5.30 -17.95 9.26
N LYS A 69 4.67 -18.78 8.41
CA LYS A 69 5.23 -19.17 7.10
C LYS A 69 5.41 -17.97 6.16
N THR A 70 4.45 -17.04 6.15
CA THR A 70 4.53 -15.82 5.33
C THR A 70 5.71 -14.95 5.77
N ILE A 71 5.85 -14.70 7.07
CA ILE A 71 6.94 -13.86 7.61
C ILE A 71 8.30 -14.48 7.32
N VAL A 72 8.46 -15.80 7.55
CA VAL A 72 9.72 -16.51 7.25
C VAL A 72 10.07 -16.43 5.76
N LYS A 73 9.07 -16.48 4.87
CA LYS A 73 9.31 -16.33 3.44
C LYS A 73 9.76 -14.90 3.11
N GLU A 74 9.06 -13.90 3.63
CA GLU A 74 9.40 -12.49 3.43
C GLU A 74 10.83 -12.17 3.94
N GLU A 75 11.20 -12.66 5.12
CA GLU A 75 12.54 -12.49 5.68
C GLU A 75 13.64 -13.10 4.78
N LYS A 76 13.40 -14.30 4.24
CA LYS A 76 14.31 -14.93 3.27
C LYS A 76 14.41 -14.12 1.97
N ASP A 77 13.29 -13.63 1.46
CA ASP A 77 13.23 -12.85 0.24
C ASP A 77 13.96 -11.50 0.41
N VAL A 78 13.88 -10.89 1.60
CA VAL A 78 14.66 -9.70 1.97
C VAL A 78 16.16 -10.01 2.06
N ASN A 79 16.54 -11.08 2.76
CA ASN A 79 17.96 -11.46 2.93
C ASN A 79 18.63 -11.86 1.60
N THR A 80 17.88 -12.46 0.68
CA THR A 80 18.38 -12.83 -0.66
C THR A 80 18.43 -11.63 -1.61
N GLY A 81 17.85 -10.49 -1.23
CA GLY A 81 17.71 -9.32 -2.10
C GLY A 81 16.64 -9.49 -3.18
N ALA A 82 15.75 -10.48 -3.06
CA ALA A 82 14.64 -10.72 -3.99
C ALA A 82 13.46 -9.75 -3.77
N SER A 83 13.29 -9.25 -2.53
CA SER A 83 12.32 -8.21 -2.19
C SER A 83 13.03 -6.91 -1.83
N THR A 84 13.38 -6.11 -2.83
CA THR A 84 14.03 -4.79 -2.66
C THR A 84 13.05 -3.61 -2.80
N SER A 85 11.81 -3.86 -3.21
CA SER A 85 10.79 -2.82 -3.39
C SER A 85 9.47 -3.17 -2.73
N PHE A 86 8.86 -2.17 -2.09
CA PHE A 86 7.46 -2.25 -1.68
C PHE A 86 6.60 -2.29 -2.94
N LEU A 87 6.20 -3.47 -3.37
CA LEU A 87 5.05 -3.60 -4.26
C LEU A 87 3.84 -3.16 -3.44
N SER A 88 3.54 -1.86 -3.48
CA SER A 88 2.22 -1.37 -3.12
C SER A 88 1.26 -2.18 -3.96
N GLN A 89 0.41 -2.97 -3.30
CA GLN A 89 -0.54 -3.81 -3.99
C GLN A 89 -1.54 -2.83 -4.61
N GLU A 90 -1.25 -2.38 -5.83
CA GLU A 90 -2.25 -1.72 -6.65
C GLU A 90 -3.36 -2.73 -6.78
N SER A 91 -4.42 -2.54 -6.01
CA SER A 91 -5.68 -3.20 -6.26
C SER A 91 -6.04 -2.79 -7.68
N SER A 92 -5.73 -3.63 -8.66
CA SER A 92 -6.23 -3.44 -10.00
C SER A 92 -7.74 -3.54 -9.84
N VAL A 93 -8.41 -2.40 -9.75
CA VAL A 93 -9.87 -2.37 -9.77
C VAL A 93 -10.23 -2.96 -11.12
N HIS A 94 -10.67 -4.22 -11.12
CA HIS A 94 -11.08 -4.87 -12.34
C HIS A 94 -12.40 -4.24 -12.76
N VAL A 95 -12.32 -3.15 -13.54
CA VAL A 95 -13.50 -2.48 -14.06
C VAL A 95 -14.15 -3.42 -15.07
N LYS A 96 -15.35 -3.91 -14.74
CA LYS A 96 -16.14 -4.73 -15.65
C LYS A 96 -16.42 -3.90 -16.91
N LYS A 97 -15.87 -4.32 -18.05
CA LYS A 97 -16.17 -3.68 -19.34
C LYS A 97 -17.62 -4.02 -19.72
N HIS A 98 -18.45 -3.01 -19.90
CA HIS A 98 -19.80 -3.22 -20.41
C HIS A 98 -19.72 -3.54 -21.91
N GLN A 99 -20.32 -4.66 -22.32
CA GLN A 99 -20.42 -5.03 -23.74
C GLN A 99 -21.65 -4.34 -24.33
N LEU A 100 -21.44 -3.37 -25.22
CA LEU A 100 -22.50 -2.65 -25.89
C LEU A 100 -23.05 -3.46 -27.08
N VAL A 101 -24.37 -3.47 -27.23
CA VAL A 101 -25.06 -4.02 -28.41
C VAL A 101 -24.86 -3.08 -29.61
N GLU A 102 -24.93 -3.59 -30.85
CA GLU A 102 -24.57 -2.80 -32.05
C GLU A 102 -25.39 -1.51 -32.22
N GLY A 103 -26.67 -1.52 -31.83
CA GLY A 103 -27.52 -0.32 -31.79
C GLY A 103 -27.04 0.73 -30.78
N GLU A 104 -26.61 0.29 -29.59
CA GLU A 104 -26.06 1.18 -28.56
C GLU A 104 -24.73 1.77 -29.00
N LYS A 105 -23.88 0.98 -29.69
CA LYS A 105 -22.64 1.50 -30.28
C LYS A 105 -22.93 2.62 -31.29
N HIS A 106 -23.97 2.47 -32.10
CA HIS A 106 -24.36 3.49 -33.07
C HIS A 106 -24.85 4.77 -32.37
N ALA A 107 -25.68 4.63 -31.33
CA ALA A 107 -26.12 5.77 -30.52
C ALA A 107 -24.95 6.49 -29.83
N VAL A 108 -24.03 5.75 -29.20
CA VAL A 108 -22.82 6.32 -28.58
C VAL A 108 -21.95 7.03 -29.62
N ARG A 109 -21.76 6.44 -30.81
CA ARG A 109 -21.02 7.09 -31.90
C ARG A 109 -21.68 8.39 -32.34
N ALA A 110 -23.02 8.41 -32.47
CA ALA A 110 -23.76 9.62 -32.84
C ALA A 110 -23.60 10.72 -31.78
N ILE A 111 -23.73 10.39 -30.49
CA ILE A 111 -23.54 11.33 -29.39
C ILE A 111 -22.10 11.87 -29.36
N ILE A 112 -21.10 11.00 -29.52
CA ILE A 112 -19.69 11.41 -29.56
C ILE A 112 -19.43 12.34 -30.75
N HIS A 113 -20.00 12.02 -31.92
CA HIS A 113 -19.86 12.79 -33.14
C HIS A 113 -20.53 14.16 -33.02
N GLU A 114 -21.77 14.21 -32.54
CA GLU A 114 -22.49 15.46 -32.23
C GLU A 114 -21.69 16.30 -31.23
N PHE A 115 -21.18 15.69 -30.16
CA PHE A 115 -20.34 16.37 -29.19
C PHE A 115 -19.04 16.93 -29.80
N HIS A 116 -18.36 16.17 -30.65
CA HIS A 116 -17.13 16.63 -31.31
C HIS A 116 -17.36 17.75 -32.32
N ILE A 117 -18.47 17.69 -33.06
CA ILE A 117 -18.85 18.72 -34.03
C ILE A 117 -19.33 20.00 -33.32
N MET A 118 -20.25 19.87 -32.36
CA MET A 118 -20.84 21.01 -31.67
C MET A 118 -19.88 21.70 -30.70
N LYS A 119 -19.05 20.94 -29.98
CA LYS A 119 -18.11 21.50 -28.99
C LYS A 119 -16.69 21.71 -29.51
N LYS A 120 -16.41 21.45 -30.81
CA LYS A 120 -15.10 21.59 -31.47
C LYS A 120 -13.95 21.19 -30.54
N TRP A 121 -13.95 19.93 -30.13
CA TRP A 121 -12.99 19.40 -29.16
C TRP A 121 -11.56 19.65 -29.65
N ARG A 122 -10.82 20.53 -28.97
CA ARG A 122 -9.41 20.77 -29.28
C ARG A 122 -8.62 19.63 -28.68
N LYS A 123 -7.79 18.97 -29.49
CA LYS A 123 -6.81 18.02 -28.97
C LYS A 123 -5.94 18.75 -27.96
N THR A 124 -5.83 18.16 -26.79
CA THR A 124 -5.07 18.71 -25.67
C THR A 124 -3.61 18.34 -25.86
N GLU A 125 -2.72 19.34 -25.94
CA GLU A 125 -1.31 19.11 -26.30
C GLU A 125 -0.47 18.59 -25.12
N ASP A 126 -0.91 18.81 -23.88
CA ASP A 126 -0.18 18.44 -22.68
C ASP A 126 -1.09 17.79 -21.63
N ASN A 127 -0.57 16.81 -20.88
CA ASN A 127 -1.27 16.12 -19.79
C ASN A 127 -1.75 17.12 -18.70
N ARG A 128 -1.09 18.28 -18.60
CA ARG A 128 -1.48 19.38 -17.70
C ARG A 128 -2.78 20.07 -18.09
N GLN A 129 -3.14 20.03 -19.38
CA GLN A 129 -4.40 20.58 -19.89
C GLN A 129 -5.52 19.52 -19.90
N ILE A 130 -5.19 18.21 -19.80
CA ILE A 130 -6.17 17.11 -19.57
C ILE A 130 -6.81 17.22 -18.18
N LEU A 131 -6.17 17.96 -17.25
CA LEU A 131 -6.91 18.66 -16.20
C LEU A 131 -7.82 19.76 -16.80
N MET A 132 -8.68 19.40 -17.74
CA MET A 132 -10.01 20.00 -17.82
C MET A 132 -10.65 19.67 -16.49
N GLU A 133 -10.48 20.62 -15.58
CA GLU A 133 -10.43 20.47 -14.14
C GLU A 133 -11.60 19.59 -13.65
N SER A 134 -11.27 18.45 -13.02
CA SER A 134 -12.22 17.76 -12.15
C SER A 134 -12.86 18.82 -11.24
N TYR A 135 -14.17 18.73 -11.03
CA TYR A 135 -14.94 19.75 -10.32
C TYR A 135 -14.26 20.20 -9.01
N ASP A 136 -13.66 19.23 -8.30
CA ASP A 136 -12.96 19.46 -7.04
C ASP A 136 -11.71 20.34 -7.20
N ILE A 137 -10.98 20.20 -8.31
CA ILE A 137 -9.79 21.00 -8.62
C ILE A 137 -10.21 22.45 -8.93
N ARG A 138 -11.33 22.65 -9.64
CA ARG A 138 -11.91 23.98 -9.88
C ARG A 138 -12.28 24.67 -8.57
N LEU A 139 -12.97 23.93 -7.71
CA LEU A 139 -13.41 24.45 -6.42
C LEU A 139 -12.20 24.85 -5.56
N LYS A 140 -11.15 24.02 -5.52
CA LYS A 140 -9.89 24.36 -4.84
C LYS A 140 -9.26 25.63 -5.40
N ARG A 141 -9.19 25.77 -6.73
CA ARG A 141 -8.63 26.96 -7.40
C ARG A 141 -9.44 28.22 -7.09
N ILE A 142 -10.77 28.16 -7.19
CA ILE A 142 -11.66 29.28 -6.87
C ILE A 142 -11.49 29.69 -5.40
N THR A 143 -11.43 28.71 -4.50
CA THR A 143 -11.27 28.97 -3.06
C THR A 143 -9.92 29.64 -2.77
N TYR A 144 -8.84 29.11 -3.34
CA TYR A 144 -7.51 29.69 -3.24
C TYR A 144 -7.48 31.14 -3.74
N LEU A 145 -8.04 31.41 -4.93
CA LEU A 145 -8.05 32.76 -5.50
C LEU A 145 -8.87 33.74 -4.66
N LYS A 146 -10.01 33.30 -4.11
CA LYS A 146 -10.82 34.12 -3.18
C LYS A 146 -10.03 34.48 -1.91
N GLN A 147 -9.31 33.51 -1.35
CA GLN A 147 -8.46 33.75 -0.17
C GLN A 147 -7.30 34.70 -0.50
N LEU A 148 -6.63 34.48 -1.63
CA LEU A 148 -5.54 35.35 -2.09
C LEU A 148 -6.03 36.79 -2.30
N PHE A 149 -7.22 36.97 -2.87
CA PHE A 149 -7.84 38.28 -3.02
C PHE A 149 -8.07 38.95 -1.67
N LYS A 150 -8.66 38.23 -0.70
CA LYS A 150 -8.85 38.71 0.67
C LYS A 150 -7.54 39.16 1.32
N TYR A 151 -6.48 38.35 1.23
CA TYR A 151 -5.18 38.69 1.83
C TYR A 151 -4.53 39.91 1.20
N ARG A 152 -4.72 40.12 -0.11
CA ARG A 152 -4.27 41.34 -0.80
C ARG A 152 -5.06 42.56 -0.34
N THR A 153 -6.37 42.44 -0.14
CA THR A 153 -7.21 43.53 0.42
C THR A 153 -6.79 43.88 1.84
N GLU A 154 -6.40 42.89 2.64
CA GLU A 154 -5.90 43.07 4.01
C GLU A 154 -4.42 43.53 4.07
N SER A 155 -3.79 43.83 2.93
CA SER A 155 -2.38 44.23 2.81
C SER A 155 -1.40 43.27 3.50
N ARG A 156 -1.71 41.97 3.51
CA ARG A 156 -0.81 40.94 4.06
C ARG A 156 0.33 40.64 3.09
N PRO A 157 1.56 40.46 3.57
CA PRO A 157 2.67 40.04 2.71
C PRO A 157 2.43 38.60 2.22
N VAL A 158 2.50 38.40 0.91
CA VAL A 158 2.36 37.08 0.26
C VAL A 158 3.71 36.67 -0.30
N TYR A 159 4.26 35.58 0.22
CA TYR A 159 5.49 34.98 -0.27
C TYR A 159 5.16 33.76 -1.12
N TYR A 160 5.78 33.65 -2.30
CA TYR A 160 5.66 32.49 -3.17
C TYR A 160 6.92 31.66 -3.01
N THR A 161 6.77 30.38 -2.70
CA THR A 161 7.85 29.40 -2.64
C THR A 161 7.65 28.42 -3.79
N ASP A 162 8.61 28.33 -4.71
CA ASP A 162 8.62 27.30 -5.75
C ASP A 162 9.54 26.15 -5.34
N GLU A 163 9.08 24.92 -5.52
CA GLU A 163 9.93 23.74 -5.43
C GLU A 163 10.41 23.43 -6.85
N SER A 164 11.53 24.02 -7.26
CA SER A 164 12.20 23.68 -8.51
C SER A 164 13.08 22.45 -8.26
N TYR A 165 12.69 21.31 -8.82
CA TYR A 165 13.43 20.05 -8.68
C TYR A 165 14.76 20.14 -9.46
N ILE A 166 15.88 20.25 -8.74
CA ILE A 166 17.20 20.18 -9.35
C ILE A 166 17.46 18.71 -9.69
N HIS A 167 17.38 18.37 -10.98
CA HIS A 167 17.77 17.05 -11.45
C HIS A 167 19.30 16.97 -11.43
N THR A 168 19.86 16.22 -10.49
CA THR A 168 21.27 15.79 -10.56
C THR A 168 21.40 14.79 -11.69
N SER A 169 21.75 15.29 -12.87
CA SER A 169 22.23 14.49 -14.01
C SER A 169 23.64 13.97 -13.77
#